data_AF-A0A075G2K6-F1
#
_entry.id   AF-A0A075G2K6-F1
#
_cell.length_a   1.000
_cell.length_b   1.000
_cell.length_c   1.000
_cell.angle_alpha   90.00
_cell.angle_beta   90.00
_cell.angle_gamma   90.00
#
_symmetry.space_group_name_H-M   'P 1'
#
loop_
_entity.id
_entity.type
_entity.pdbx_description
1 polymer ?
#
loop_
_entity_poly.entity_id
_entity_poly.type
_entity_poly.pdbx_seq_one_letter_code
_entity_poly.pdbx_strand_id
1 'polypeptide(L)'
;MRRITLPKGIEISGKSPFGTSSGVYEVRISISQDKPPDDSITSNSFNSLWKDNFHLRVSEGHFSEILGTDSNPIPANVFGLGSIWITIQDQFSSVHTSFELHISQDNKLLSVPEGKPKPVDAKKVKKLECHLVGLVHKVRKVVKVLLDILV
;
A
#
# COMPACT_ATOMS: atom_id res chain seq x y z
N MET A 1 7.91 -20.09 23.70
CA MET A 1 7.08 -19.00 23.14
C MET A 1 6.91 -19.26 21.65
N ARG A 2 5.68 -19.39 21.15
CA ARG A 2 5.44 -19.53 19.71
C ARG A 2 5.59 -18.15 19.08
N ARG A 3 6.56 -17.95 18.18
CA ARG A 3 6.56 -16.77 17.30
C ARG A 3 5.33 -16.91 16.40
N ILE A 4 4.32 -16.08 16.63
CA ILE A 4 3.24 -15.90 15.67
C ILE A 4 3.78 -14.90 14.65
N THR A 5 4.25 -15.39 13.51
CA THR A 5 4.56 -14.51 12.38
C THR A 5 3.23 -14.01 11.85
N LEU A 6 2.91 -12.73 12.08
CA LEU A 6 1.74 -12.11 11.49
C LEU A 6 1.87 -12.17 9.96
N PRO A 7 0.80 -12.50 9.21
CA PRO A 7 0.82 -12.41 7.76
C PRO A 7 1.27 -11.00 7.37
N LYS A 8 2.23 -10.91 6.44
CA LYS A 8 2.50 -9.63 5.77
C LYS A 8 1.20 -9.21 5.08
N GLY A 9 0.93 -7.91 5.09
CA GLY A 9 -0.27 -7.32 4.49
C GLY A 9 -0.53 -7.78 3.04
N ILE A 10 -1.72 -7.48 2.53
CA ILE A 10 -2.07 -7.78 1.14
C ILE A 10 -1.69 -6.58 0.27
N GLU A 11 -0.77 -6.75 -0.66
CA GLU A 11 -0.48 -5.74 -1.68
C GLU A 11 -1.59 -5.73 -2.74
N ILE A 12 -2.13 -4.54 -3.01
CA ILE A 12 -3.12 -4.31 -4.05
C ILE A 12 -2.62 -3.25 -5.02
N SER A 13 -2.96 -3.39 -6.29
CA SER A 13 -2.74 -2.36 -7.31
C SER A 13 -3.84 -2.44 -8.36
N GLY A 14 -4.09 -1.34 -9.06
CA GLY A 14 -5.16 -1.33 -10.05
C GLY A 14 -5.48 0.05 -10.59
N LYS A 15 -6.62 0.13 -11.28
CA LYS A 15 -7.20 1.39 -11.74
C LYS A 15 -7.94 2.08 -10.60
N SER A 16 -7.68 3.36 -10.44
CA SER A 16 -8.32 4.23 -9.48
C SER A 16 -9.78 4.54 -9.88
N PRO A 17 -10.70 4.75 -8.92
CA PRO A 17 -12.05 5.21 -9.24
C PRO A 17 -12.09 6.68 -9.70
N PHE A 18 -10.97 7.42 -9.61
CA PHE A 18 -10.87 8.85 -9.93
C PHE A 18 -10.48 9.15 -11.40
N GLY A 19 -10.69 8.19 -12.30
CA GLY A 19 -10.33 8.33 -13.72
C GLY A 19 -8.82 8.42 -13.91
N THR A 20 -8.35 9.33 -14.78
CA THR A 20 -6.92 9.57 -15.05
C THR A 20 -6.28 10.57 -14.08
N SER A 21 -7.05 11.07 -13.10
CA SER A 21 -6.59 12.09 -12.16
C SER A 21 -5.51 11.54 -11.24
N SER A 22 -4.45 12.31 -11.03
CA SER A 22 -3.40 12.01 -10.05
C SER A 22 -3.61 12.84 -8.79
N GLY A 23 -3.25 12.31 -7.63
CA GLY A 23 -3.45 13.00 -6.36
C GLY A 23 -3.37 12.08 -5.15
N VAL A 24 -3.71 12.64 -3.99
CA VAL A 24 -3.93 11.89 -2.75
C VAL A 24 -5.41 11.99 -2.42
N TYR A 25 -6.05 10.84 -2.22
CA TYR A 25 -7.48 10.74 -1.96
C TYR A 25 -7.72 10.05 -0.63
N GLU A 26 -8.69 10.53 0.13
CA GLU A 26 -9.13 9.86 1.35
C GLU A 26 -10.18 8.81 0.99
N VAL A 27 -9.78 7.55 1.10
CA VAL A 27 -10.65 6.43 0.73
C VAL A 27 -10.84 5.50 1.90
N ARG A 28 -11.93 4.75 1.88
CA ARG A 28 -12.09 3.52 2.64
C ARG A 28 -11.84 2.34 1.71
N ILE A 29 -10.95 1.44 2.12
CA ILE A 29 -10.70 0.19 1.41
C ILE A 29 -11.26 -0.94 2.25
N SER A 30 -12.09 -1.80 1.63
CA SER A 30 -12.74 -2.94 2.29
C SER A 30 -12.44 -4.24 1.56
N ILE A 31 -12.35 -5.33 2.31
CA ILE A 31 -12.26 -6.70 1.81
C ILE A 31 -13.58 -7.41 2.08
N SER A 32 -14.15 -8.06 1.08
CA SER A 32 -15.30 -8.96 1.20
C SER A 32 -15.01 -10.30 0.51
N GLN A 33 -15.78 -11.33 0.85
CA GLN A 33 -15.67 -12.63 0.19
C GLN A 33 -16.26 -12.57 -1.23
N ASP A 34 -17.44 -11.99 -1.36
CA ASP A 34 -18.16 -11.84 -2.63
C ASP A 34 -18.21 -10.37 -3.07
N LYS A 35 -18.49 -10.14 -4.36
CA LYS A 35 -18.68 -8.78 -4.88
C LYS A 35 -19.87 -8.13 -4.17
N PRO A 36 -19.68 -6.99 -3.48
CA PRO A 36 -20.79 -6.27 -2.89
C PRO A 36 -21.64 -5.60 -4.00
N PRO A 37 -22.98 -5.58 -3.89
CA PRO A 37 -23.84 -4.78 -4.75
C PRO A 37 -23.54 -3.27 -4.62
N ASP A 38 -23.62 -2.51 -5.71
CA ASP A 38 -23.27 -1.07 -5.73
C ASP A 38 -24.09 -0.24 -4.71
N ASP A 39 -25.37 -0.53 -4.55
CA ASP A 39 -26.24 0.13 -3.56
C ASP A 39 -25.78 -0.14 -2.11
N SER A 40 -25.26 -1.35 -1.86
CA SER A 40 -24.73 -1.73 -0.55
C SER A 40 -23.39 -1.06 -0.24
N ILE A 41 -22.57 -0.79 -1.28
CA ILE A 41 -21.33 -0.03 -1.16
C ILE A 41 -21.66 1.42 -0.77
N THR A 42 -22.58 2.03 -1.51
CA THR A 42 -22.99 3.43 -1.28
C THR A 42 -23.58 3.62 0.12
N SER A 43 -24.39 2.67 0.60
CA SER A 43 -24.96 2.68 1.95
C SER A 43 -24.04 2.10 3.04
N ASN A 44 -22.84 1.61 2.68
CA ASN A 44 -21.87 0.97 3.58
C ASN A 44 -22.51 -0.14 4.46
N SER A 45 -23.39 -0.94 3.85
CA SER A 45 -24.19 -1.98 4.52
C SER A 45 -23.76 -3.41 4.19
N PHE A 46 -22.77 -3.58 3.30
CA PHE A 46 -22.24 -4.90 2.95
C PHE A 46 -21.35 -5.50 4.04
N ASN A 47 -21.29 -6.83 4.06
CA ASN A 47 -20.42 -7.56 4.97
C ASN A 47 -18.96 -7.44 4.53
N SER A 48 -18.17 -6.73 5.34
CA SER A 48 -16.71 -6.60 5.16
C SER A 48 -16.00 -7.52 6.14
N LEU A 49 -15.06 -8.32 5.63
CA LEU A 49 -14.15 -9.15 6.44
C LEU A 49 -13.07 -8.29 7.10
N TRP A 50 -12.71 -7.19 6.44
CA TRP A 50 -11.74 -6.21 6.90
C TRP A 50 -11.99 -4.88 6.20
N LYS A 51 -11.65 -3.76 6.85
CA LYS A 51 -11.67 -2.43 6.24
C LYS A 51 -10.76 -1.46 6.98
N ASP A 52 -10.27 -0.45 6.28
CA ASP A 52 -9.53 0.66 6.87
C ASP A 52 -9.62 1.92 5.99
N ASN A 53 -9.19 3.05 6.54
CA ASN A 53 -9.11 4.33 5.84
C ASN A 53 -7.68 4.60 5.37
N PHE A 54 -7.53 5.14 4.15
CA PHE A 54 -6.23 5.38 3.51
C PHE A 54 -6.16 6.78 2.89
N HIS A 55 -4.95 7.32 2.87
CA HIS A 55 -4.56 8.43 2.00
C HIS A 55 -3.98 7.84 0.71
N LEU A 56 -4.86 7.33 -0.16
CA LEU A 56 -4.49 6.60 -1.35
C LEU A 56 -3.80 7.53 -2.36
N ARG A 57 -2.55 7.21 -2.69
CA ARG A 57 -1.80 7.92 -3.73
C ARG A 57 -2.15 7.33 -5.09
N VAL A 58 -2.60 8.18 -6.00
CA VAL A 58 -2.93 7.83 -7.37
C VAL A 58 -2.02 8.60 -8.32
N SER A 59 -1.45 7.88 -9.28
CA SER A 59 -0.64 8.42 -10.36
C SER A 59 -1.19 7.91 -11.68
N GLU A 60 -1.53 8.83 -12.59
CA GLU A 60 -2.05 8.54 -13.94
C GLU A 60 -3.26 7.58 -13.92
N GLY A 61 -4.13 7.71 -12.91
CA GLY A 61 -5.29 6.83 -12.74
C GLY A 61 -4.99 5.43 -12.18
N HIS A 62 -3.77 5.20 -11.69
CA HIS A 62 -3.36 3.94 -11.08
C HIS A 62 -2.90 4.12 -9.63
N PHE A 63 -3.01 3.05 -8.83
CA PHE A 63 -2.56 3.04 -7.44
C PHE A 63 -1.84 1.73 -7.10
N SER A 64 -1.10 1.76 -6.00
CA SER A 64 -0.54 0.59 -5.31
C SER A 64 -0.58 0.86 -3.81
N GLU A 65 -1.00 -0.12 -3.01
CA GLU A 65 -1.17 0.02 -1.57
C GLU A 65 -0.94 -1.33 -0.86
N ILE A 66 -0.45 -1.31 0.38
CA ILE A 66 -0.34 -2.51 1.22
C ILE A 66 -1.39 -2.45 2.32
N LEU A 67 -2.33 -3.39 2.28
CA LEU A 67 -3.42 -3.51 3.26
C LEU A 67 -2.99 -4.30 4.49
N GLY A 68 -3.53 -3.93 5.65
CA GLY A 68 -3.25 -4.60 6.91
C GLY A 68 -2.03 -4.02 7.62
N THR A 69 -2.23 -3.63 8.87
CA THR A 69 -1.20 -3.07 9.74
C THR A 69 -1.13 -3.85 11.06
N ASP A 70 -0.12 -3.61 11.90
CA ASP A 70 -0.07 -4.23 13.23
C ASP A 70 -1.28 -3.83 14.11
N SER A 71 -1.83 -2.62 13.91
CA SER A 71 -3.00 -2.12 14.64
C SER A 71 -4.33 -2.58 14.05
N ASN A 72 -4.35 -2.94 12.76
CA ASN A 72 -5.53 -3.47 12.07
C ASN A 72 -5.11 -4.61 11.11
N PRO A 73 -4.70 -5.77 11.65
CA PRO A 73 -4.20 -6.86 10.84
C PRO A 73 -5.33 -7.52 10.05
N ILE A 74 -5.04 -8.00 8.84
CA ILE A 74 -6.00 -8.77 8.06
C ILE A 74 -6.23 -10.13 8.73
N PRO A 75 -7.49 -10.52 9.01
CA PRO A 75 -7.79 -11.81 9.61
C PRO A 75 -7.22 -12.98 8.83
N ALA A 76 -6.62 -13.96 9.51
CA ALA A 76 -5.92 -15.07 8.88
C ALA A 76 -6.81 -15.92 7.95
N ASN A 77 -8.12 -16.00 8.23
CA ASN A 77 -9.09 -16.71 7.41
C ASN A 77 -9.27 -16.10 6.01
N VAL A 78 -9.01 -14.79 5.83
CA VAL A 78 -9.08 -14.11 4.52
C VAL A 78 -8.11 -14.76 3.53
N PHE A 79 -6.90 -15.10 3.99
CA PHE A 79 -5.88 -15.74 3.15
C PHE A 79 -6.23 -17.17 2.73
N GLY A 80 -7.22 -17.79 3.37
CA GLY A 80 -7.71 -19.13 3.04
C GLY A 80 -8.80 -19.16 1.97
N LEU A 81 -9.36 -18.02 1.58
CA LEU A 81 -10.53 -17.95 0.67
C LEU A 81 -10.20 -18.20 -0.80
N GLY A 82 -8.93 -18.11 -1.20
CA GLY A 82 -8.49 -18.28 -2.60
C GLY A 82 -8.73 -17.03 -3.47
N SER A 83 -9.91 -16.41 -3.35
CA SER A 83 -10.24 -15.12 -3.96
C SER A 83 -11.00 -14.24 -2.99
N ILE A 84 -10.81 -12.92 -3.11
CA ILE A 84 -11.51 -11.90 -2.35
C ILE A 84 -11.89 -10.72 -3.24
N TRP A 85 -12.82 -9.90 -2.78
CA TRP A 85 -13.19 -8.65 -3.43
C TRP A 85 -12.63 -7.46 -2.66
N ILE A 86 -11.98 -6.55 -3.39
CA ILE A 86 -11.51 -5.27 -2.89
C ILE A 86 -12.49 -4.20 -3.34
N THR A 87 -12.98 -3.39 -2.40
CA THR A 87 -13.79 -2.21 -2.69
C THR A 87 -13.05 -0.97 -2.21
N ILE A 88 -12.80 -0.03 -3.11
CA ILE A 88 -12.23 1.29 -2.81
C ILE A 88 -13.35 2.31 -2.98
N GLN A 89 -13.67 3.02 -1.91
CA GLN A 89 -14.73 4.01 -1.87
C GLN A 89 -14.17 5.34 -1.37
N ASP A 90 -14.46 6.42 -2.09
CA ASP A 90 -14.17 7.78 -1.64
C ASP A 90 -14.97 8.10 -0.37
N GLN A 91 -14.36 8.75 0.62
CA GLN A 91 -15.05 9.08 1.87
C GLN A 91 -16.03 10.24 1.72
N PHE A 92 -15.83 11.09 0.71
CA PHE A 92 -16.58 12.34 0.55
C PHE A 92 -17.58 12.31 -0.61
N SER A 93 -17.68 11.20 -1.33
CA SER A 93 -18.61 11.04 -2.45
C SER A 93 -19.05 9.58 -2.63
N SER A 94 -19.95 9.34 -3.57
CA SER A 94 -20.37 7.99 -3.96
C SER A 94 -19.39 7.31 -4.94
N VAL A 95 -18.26 7.95 -5.29
CA VAL A 95 -17.27 7.40 -6.21
C VAL A 95 -16.63 6.16 -5.59
N HIS A 96 -16.72 5.03 -6.29
CA HIS A 96 -16.14 3.77 -5.84
C HIS A 96 -15.73 2.87 -7.01
N THR A 97 -14.91 1.87 -6.72
CA THR A 97 -14.61 0.77 -7.63
C THR A 97 -14.47 -0.52 -6.83
N SER A 98 -14.76 -1.66 -7.46
CA SER A 98 -14.54 -2.97 -6.88
C SER A 98 -13.93 -3.93 -7.87
N PHE A 99 -12.97 -4.75 -7.43
CA PHE A 99 -12.31 -5.75 -8.26
C PHE A 99 -11.97 -6.99 -7.46
N GLU A 100 -11.87 -8.12 -8.15
CA GLU A 100 -11.50 -9.41 -7.57
C GLU A 100 -9.97 -9.54 -7.49
N LEU A 101 -9.48 -10.05 -6.37
CA LEU A 101 -8.09 -10.36 -6.12
C LEU A 101 -7.96 -11.84 -5.74
N HIS A 102 -7.15 -12.58 -6.51
CA HIS A 102 -6.83 -13.95 -6.20
C HIS A 102 -5.66 -13.99 -5.20
N ILE A 103 -5.88 -14.64 -4.06
CA ILE A 103 -4.86 -14.85 -3.04
C ILE A 103 -4.23 -16.22 -3.26
N SER A 104 -3.02 -16.23 -3.79
CA SER A 104 -2.20 -17.45 -3.79
C SER A 104 -1.76 -17.76 -2.37
N GLN A 105 -1.98 -19.00 -1.92
CA GLN A 105 -1.44 -19.51 -0.64
C GLN A 105 0.11 -19.44 -0.61
N ASP A 106 0.74 -19.28 -1.78
CA ASP A 106 2.17 -19.08 -1.98
C ASP A 106 2.67 -17.65 -1.70
N ASN A 107 1.81 -16.76 -1.17
CA ASN A 107 2.29 -15.65 -0.33
C ASN A 107 2.97 -16.14 0.97
N LYS A 108 3.14 -17.47 1.11
CA LYS A 108 4.22 -18.11 1.82
C LYS A 108 5.57 -17.49 1.41
N LEU A 109 6.04 -16.59 2.27
CA LEU A 109 7.46 -16.34 2.50
C LEU A 109 8.20 -15.57 1.39
N LEU A 110 8.03 -14.24 1.35
CA LEU A 110 9.23 -13.40 1.46
C LEU A 110 9.71 -13.42 2.92
N SER A 111 10.02 -14.62 3.42
CA SER A 111 10.99 -14.76 4.47
C SER A 111 12.29 -14.36 3.82
N VAL A 112 12.88 -13.27 4.28
CA VAL A 112 14.34 -13.16 4.26
C VAL A 112 14.86 -14.54 4.70
N PRO A 113 15.78 -15.19 3.96
CA PRO A 113 16.39 -16.42 4.44
C PRO A 113 16.96 -16.14 5.83
N GLU A 114 16.33 -16.68 6.88
CA GLU A 114 16.83 -16.63 8.25
C GLU A 114 18.01 -17.63 8.33
N GLY A 115 19.15 -17.22 7.76
CA GLY A 115 20.42 -17.88 7.99
C GLY A 115 20.90 -17.54 9.39
N LYS A 116 20.89 -18.52 10.30
CA LYS A 116 21.56 -18.43 11.61
C LYS A 116 23.03 -18.02 11.45
N PRO A 117 23.61 -17.32 12.44
CA PRO A 117 24.80 -16.49 12.27
C PRO A 117 26.06 -17.34 12.16
N LYS A 118 26.94 -17.00 11.22
CA LYS A 118 28.34 -17.45 11.19
C LYS A 118 29.21 -16.28 11.63
N PRO A 119 30.00 -16.39 12.71
CA PRO A 119 30.88 -15.31 13.14
C PRO A 119 32.09 -15.29 12.21
N VAL A 120 32.23 -14.25 11.40
CA VAL A 120 33.49 -14.00 10.68
C VAL A 120 33.69 -12.51 10.45
N ASP A 121 34.66 -12.01 11.21
CA ASP A 121 35.58 -10.89 11.01
C ASP A 121 35.14 -9.64 10.23
N ALA A 122 35.16 -8.53 10.98
CA ALA A 122 35.06 -7.18 10.47
C ALA A 122 36.16 -6.88 9.45
N LYS A 123 35.79 -6.72 8.16
CA LYS A 123 36.42 -5.73 7.28
C LYS A 123 35.58 -5.43 6.02
N LYS A 124 35.11 -4.18 5.98
CA LYS A 124 34.92 -3.34 4.78
C LYS A 124 33.83 -3.77 3.78
N VAL A 125 32.62 -3.22 3.96
CA VAL A 125 31.68 -3.00 2.86
C VAL A 125 31.32 -1.51 2.82
N LYS A 126 31.53 -0.90 1.65
CA LYS A 126 31.30 0.51 1.38
C LYS A 126 29.81 0.81 1.52
N LYS A 127 29.49 1.80 2.36
CA LYS A 127 28.16 2.37 2.57
C LYS A 127 27.66 2.97 1.24
N LEU A 128 26.75 2.27 0.56
CA LEU A 128 25.92 2.85 -0.49
C LEU A 128 24.81 3.65 0.23
N GLU A 129 25.12 4.92 0.48
CA GLU A 129 24.14 5.91 0.89
C GLU A 129 23.11 6.11 -0.23
N CYS A 130 21.86 5.84 0.09
CA CYS A 130 20.71 6.12 -0.75
C CYS A 130 20.66 7.61 -1.10
N HIS A 131 20.39 7.85 -2.38
CA HIS A 131 20.41 9.12 -3.08
C HIS A 131 19.29 10.06 -2.60
N LEU A 132 19.40 10.61 -1.38
CA LEU A 132 18.50 11.66 -0.87
C LEU A 132 19.21 12.98 -0.53
N VAL A 133 20.53 13.04 -0.70
CA VAL A 133 21.34 14.26 -0.49
C VAL A 133 21.43 15.11 -1.77
N GLY A 134 21.16 14.52 -2.95
CA GLY A 134 21.24 15.18 -4.25
C GLY A 134 20.09 16.15 -4.56
N LEU A 135 18.88 15.86 -4.06
CA LEU A 135 17.71 16.70 -4.35
C LEU A 135 17.77 18.05 -3.59
N VAL A 136 18.27 18.03 -2.35
CA VAL A 136 18.43 19.24 -1.52
C VAL A 136 19.49 20.19 -2.10
N HIS A 137 20.56 19.66 -2.69
CA HIS A 137 21.59 20.49 -3.34
C HIS A 137 21.13 21.10 -4.66
N LYS A 138 20.23 20.44 -5.40
CA LYS A 138 19.71 20.97 -6.66
C LYS A 138 18.69 22.08 -6.42
N VAL A 139 17.82 21.94 -5.42
CA VAL A 139 16.87 22.99 -5.01
C VAL A 139 17.60 24.24 -4.50
N ARG A 140 18.68 24.09 -3.70
CA ARG A 140 19.47 25.23 -3.21
C ARG A 140 20.22 25.99 -4.32
N LYS A 141 20.63 25.34 -5.41
CA LYS A 141 21.28 26.04 -6.54
C LYS A 141 20.30 26.86 -7.39
N VAL A 142 19.07 26.37 -7.58
CA VAL A 142 18.05 27.09 -8.37
C VAL A 142 17.63 28.39 -7.66
N VAL A 143 17.50 28.37 -6.33
CA VAL A 143 17.12 29.58 -5.56
C VAL A 143 18.25 30.63 -5.53
N LYS A 144 19.53 30.22 -5.58
CA LYS A 144 20.65 31.16 -5.59
C LYS A 144 20.84 31.85 -6.95
N VAL A 145 20.63 31.14 -8.06
CA VAL A 145 20.73 31.73 -9.41
C VAL A 145 19.63 32.77 -9.67
N LEU A 146 18.44 32.61 -9.08
CA LEU A 146 17.36 33.59 -9.24
C LEU A 146 17.59 34.91 -8.48
N LEU A 147 18.45 34.92 -7.45
CA LEU A 147 18.70 36.11 -6.63
C LEU A 147 19.83 37.01 -7.18
N ASP A 148 20.73 36.46 -8.00
CA ASP A 148 21.86 37.20 -8.58
C ASP A 148 21.53 37.92 -9.92
N ILE A 149 20.27 37.86 -10.38
CA ILE A 149 19.79 38.55 -11.61
C ILE A 149 18.96 39.81 -11.27
N LEU A 150 18.66 40.06 -9.99
CA LEU A 150 17.79 41.17 -9.55
C LEU A 150 18.49 42.22 -8.68
N VAL A 151 19.81 42.40 -8.84
CA VAL A 151 20.59 43.53 -8.30
C VAL A 151 21.53 44.07 -9.38
#